data_AF-A0A929PIZ5-F1
#
_entry.id   AF-A0A929PIZ5-F1
#
_cell.length_a   1.000
_cell.length_b   1.000
_cell.length_c   1.000
_cell.angle_alpha   90.00
_cell.angle_beta   90.00
_cell.angle_gamma   90.00
#
_symmetry.space_group_name_H-M   'P 1'
#
loop_
_entity.id
_entity.type
_entity.pdbx_description
1 polymer ?
#
loop_
_entity_poly.entity_id
_entity_poly.type
_entity_poly.pdbx_seq_one_letter_code
_entity_poly.pdbx_strand_id
1 'polypeptide(L)'
;PGHASHHLCFFFKNLVFAGEVAGISLPSEGKHYIRPATPSPFMPDIALHSISLVIERRPQLICYGHYGILEDAVTMLQMAKKQIRFWLTIIKERQDKGLNLDEEEIFAEILAKDSHLSTFHQLESDIQKREVYFIKNSIKGMLEFINR
;
A
#
# COMPACT_ATOMS: atom_id res chain seq x y z
N PRO A 1 -7.69 1.38 -12.13
CA PRO A 1 -6.48 2.23 -12.30
C PRO A 1 -5.88 2.62 -10.93
N GLY A 2 -4.64 3.11 -10.87
CA GLY A 2 -4.00 3.56 -9.62
C GLY A 2 -2.65 2.87 -9.38
N HIS A 3 -2.66 1.56 -9.16
CA HIS A 3 -1.44 0.74 -9.20
C HIS A 3 -0.82 0.73 -10.62
N ALA A 4 -1.66 0.53 -11.63
CA ALA A 4 -1.33 0.66 -13.04
C ALA A 4 -2.52 1.28 -13.79
N SER A 5 -2.28 1.87 -14.96
CA SER A 5 -3.35 2.48 -15.79
C SER A 5 -4.44 1.48 -16.16
N HIS A 6 -4.07 0.22 -16.38
CA HIS A 6 -4.94 -0.89 -16.77
C HIS A 6 -5.29 -1.81 -15.59
N HIS A 7 -5.04 -1.39 -14.34
CA HIS A 7 -5.38 -2.21 -13.17
C HIS A 7 -6.91 -2.39 -13.07
N LEU A 8 -7.35 -3.64 -12.93
CA LEU A 8 -8.75 -4.06 -12.83
C LEU A 8 -9.00 -4.83 -11.52
N CYS A 9 -10.23 -4.74 -11.02
CA CYS A 9 -10.76 -5.61 -9.95
C CYS A 9 -11.93 -6.42 -10.51
N PHE A 10 -12.05 -7.68 -10.12
CA PHE A 10 -13.16 -8.54 -10.52
C PHE A 10 -14.01 -8.90 -9.31
N PHE A 11 -15.33 -8.85 -9.45
CA PHE A 11 -16.28 -9.20 -8.40
C PHE A 11 -16.93 -10.55 -8.70
N PHE A 12 -17.00 -11.40 -7.68
CA PHE A 12 -17.70 -12.67 -7.75
C PHE A 12 -18.44 -12.92 -6.43
N LYS A 13 -19.77 -12.85 -6.44
CA LYS A 13 -20.61 -12.92 -5.23
C LYS A 13 -20.17 -11.85 -4.20
N ASN A 14 -19.78 -12.27 -3.00
CA ASN A 14 -19.29 -11.44 -1.91
C ASN A 14 -17.75 -11.27 -1.90
N LEU A 15 -17.04 -11.79 -2.91
CA LEU A 15 -15.58 -11.72 -3.05
C LEU A 15 -15.17 -10.65 -4.08
N VAL A 16 -14.08 -9.94 -3.79
CA VAL A 16 -13.34 -9.15 -4.78
C VAL A 16 -11.97 -9.76 -5.04
N PHE A 17 -11.65 -10.01 -6.31
CA PHE A 17 -10.28 -10.20 -6.77
C PHE A 17 -9.66 -8.81 -6.95
N ALA A 18 -8.91 -8.39 -5.92
CA ALA A 18 -8.44 -7.02 -5.74
C ALA A 18 -7.17 -6.71 -6.55
N GLY A 19 -6.44 -7.73 -7.00
CA GLY A 19 -5.08 -7.56 -7.49
C GLY A 19 -4.27 -6.81 -6.43
N GLU A 20 -3.73 -5.65 -6.80
CA GLU A 20 -3.00 -4.74 -5.90
C GLU A 20 -3.72 -3.40 -5.62
N VAL A 21 -5.04 -3.31 -5.82
CA VAL A 21 -5.79 -2.06 -5.50
C VAL A 21 -5.64 -1.68 -4.02
N ALA A 22 -5.51 -2.68 -3.15
CA ALA A 22 -5.31 -2.53 -1.70
C ALA A 22 -3.84 -2.77 -1.28
N GLY A 23 -2.89 -2.68 -2.22
CA GLY A 23 -1.50 -3.05 -2.01
C GLY A 23 -1.28 -4.56 -1.98
N ILE A 24 -0.29 -5.01 -1.21
CA ILE A 24 -0.01 -6.44 -1.00
C ILE A 24 -0.24 -6.83 0.46
N SER A 25 -0.58 -8.09 0.68
CA SER A 25 -0.60 -8.71 2.01
C SER A 25 0.30 -9.95 1.97
N LEU A 26 1.05 -10.18 3.05
CA LEU A 26 1.86 -11.38 3.26
C LEU A 26 1.57 -11.93 4.66
N PRO A 27 1.60 -13.25 4.86
CA PRO A 27 1.47 -13.85 6.18
C PRO A 27 2.73 -13.52 7.00
N SER A 28 2.57 -13.21 8.27
CA SER A 28 3.72 -12.95 9.16
C SER A 28 3.33 -13.20 10.62
N GLU A 29 3.83 -14.30 11.18
CA GLU A 29 3.65 -14.75 12.59
C GLU A 29 2.32 -14.35 13.25
N GLY A 30 1.20 -14.86 12.72
CA GLY A 30 -0.14 -14.65 13.29
C GLY A 30 -0.78 -13.29 12.97
N LYS A 31 -0.13 -12.47 12.13
CA LYS A 31 -0.65 -11.23 11.56
C LYS A 31 -0.41 -11.18 10.05
N HIS A 32 -0.79 -10.06 9.46
CA HIS A 32 -0.47 -9.73 8.07
C HIS A 32 0.48 -8.55 8.02
N TYR A 33 1.58 -8.74 7.29
CA TYR A 33 2.39 -7.63 6.80
C TYR A 33 1.69 -7.05 5.57
N ILE A 34 1.44 -5.73 5.57
CA ILE A 34 0.68 -5.07 4.50
C ILE A 34 1.35 -3.77 4.13
N ARG A 35 1.55 -3.56 2.82
CA ARG A 35 2.07 -2.30 2.28
C ARG A 35 1.30 -1.87 1.04
N PRO A 36 1.29 -0.56 0.70
CA PRO A 36 0.80 -0.09 -0.57
C PRO A 36 1.65 -0.63 -1.75
N ALA A 37 1.07 -0.57 -2.94
CA ALA A 37 1.76 -0.84 -4.20
C ALA A 37 1.56 0.35 -5.13
N THR A 38 2.38 1.39 -4.96
CA THR A 38 2.23 2.70 -5.63
C THR A 38 3.40 2.99 -6.56
N PRO A 39 3.68 2.13 -7.57
CA PRO A 39 4.80 2.36 -8.47
C PRO A 39 4.63 3.66 -9.27
N SER A 40 5.74 4.24 -9.70
CA SER A 40 5.70 5.39 -10.62
C SER A 40 5.16 5.00 -12.02
N PRO A 41 4.40 5.88 -12.69
CA PRO A 41 3.89 7.16 -12.20
C PRO A 41 2.69 6.94 -11.25
N PHE A 42 2.79 7.46 -10.03
CA PHE A 42 1.71 7.32 -9.06
C PHE A 42 0.75 8.51 -9.12
N MET A 43 -0.56 8.21 -9.12
CA MET A 43 -1.64 9.20 -9.10
C MET A 43 -2.54 8.90 -7.89
N PRO A 44 -2.29 9.53 -6.73
CA PRO A 44 -2.95 9.17 -5.48
C PRO A 44 -4.45 9.39 -5.52
N ASP A 45 -4.94 10.45 -6.17
CA ASP A 45 -6.38 10.70 -6.28
C ASP A 45 -7.08 9.57 -7.04
N ILE A 46 -6.48 9.09 -8.12
CA ILE A 46 -7.00 7.96 -8.91
C ILE A 46 -6.97 6.66 -8.10
N ALA A 47 -5.87 6.39 -7.38
CA ALA A 47 -5.75 5.21 -6.54
C ALA A 47 -6.77 5.20 -5.40
N LEU A 48 -6.87 6.31 -4.64
CA LEU A 48 -7.82 6.48 -3.54
C LEU A 48 -9.28 6.43 -4.01
N HIS A 49 -9.58 7.00 -5.19
CA HIS A 49 -10.89 6.90 -5.80
C HIS A 49 -11.21 5.45 -6.19
N SER A 50 -10.27 4.74 -6.81
CA SER A 50 -10.46 3.33 -7.19
C SER A 50 -10.73 2.44 -5.98
N ILE A 51 -10.00 2.63 -4.87
CA ILE A 51 -10.30 1.89 -3.63
C ILE A 51 -11.71 2.23 -3.10
N SER A 52 -12.15 3.48 -3.21
CA SER A 52 -13.48 3.90 -2.77
C SER A 52 -14.59 3.21 -3.58
N LEU A 53 -14.43 3.10 -4.90
CA LEU A 53 -15.37 2.37 -5.76
C LEU A 53 -15.47 0.88 -5.38
N VAL A 54 -14.36 0.26 -4.95
CA VAL A 54 -14.38 -1.14 -4.48
C VAL A 54 -15.10 -1.24 -3.13
N ILE A 55 -14.87 -0.30 -2.22
CA ILE A 55 -15.56 -0.24 -0.91
C ILE A 55 -17.08 -0.11 -1.09
N GLU A 56 -17.54 0.72 -2.04
CA GLU A 56 -18.96 0.94 -2.31
C GLU A 56 -19.71 -0.33 -2.72
N ARG A 57 -19.01 -1.31 -3.31
CA ARG A 57 -19.55 -2.64 -3.65
C ARG A 57 -19.72 -3.56 -2.44
N ARG A 58 -19.20 -3.17 -1.26
CA ARG A 58 -19.29 -3.89 0.01
C ARG A 58 -18.92 -5.38 -0.08
N PRO A 59 -17.75 -5.74 -0.64
CA PRO A 59 -17.28 -7.13 -0.60
C PRO A 59 -17.08 -7.55 0.86
N GLN A 60 -17.31 -8.83 1.14
CA GLN A 60 -16.99 -9.45 2.44
C GLN A 60 -15.58 -10.04 2.44
N LEU A 61 -15.17 -10.60 1.30
CA LEU A 61 -13.88 -11.26 1.11
C LEU A 61 -13.02 -10.51 0.10
N ILE A 62 -11.71 -10.44 0.35
CA ILE A 62 -10.72 -9.84 -0.55
C ILE A 62 -9.66 -10.87 -0.92
N CYS A 63 -9.47 -11.10 -2.22
CA CYS A 63 -8.38 -11.92 -2.74
C CYS A 63 -7.26 -10.99 -3.26
N TYR A 64 -6.12 -11.01 -2.56
CA TYR A 64 -4.93 -10.26 -2.95
C TYR A 64 -4.17 -10.97 -4.08
N GLY A 65 -3.50 -10.20 -4.95
CA GLY A 65 -2.70 -10.76 -6.04
C GLY A 65 -1.54 -11.65 -5.58
N HIS A 66 -1.01 -11.41 -4.37
CA HIS A 66 0.20 -12.08 -3.87
C HIS A 66 -0.03 -13.03 -2.71
N TYR A 67 -1.16 -12.95 -1.99
CA TYR A 67 -1.43 -13.89 -0.90
C TYR A 67 -2.91 -13.98 -0.51
N GLY A 68 -3.57 -14.99 -1.06
CA GLY A 68 -4.78 -15.59 -0.51
C GLY A 68 -6.01 -14.69 -0.36
N ILE A 69 -7.01 -15.26 0.31
CA ILE A 69 -8.29 -14.62 0.63
C ILE A 69 -8.25 -14.18 2.09
N LEU A 70 -8.63 -12.94 2.35
CA LEU A 70 -8.86 -12.40 3.69
C LEU A 70 -10.33 -12.00 3.85
N GLU A 71 -10.78 -12.06 5.09
CA GLU A 71 -12.09 -11.56 5.51
C GLU A 71 -12.04 -10.04 5.73
N ASP A 72 -13.18 -9.44 6.08
CA ASP A 72 -13.32 -8.01 6.36
C ASP A 72 -12.78 -7.09 5.24
N ALA A 73 -13.10 -7.43 3.99
CA ALA A 73 -12.56 -6.73 2.81
C ALA A 73 -12.72 -5.20 2.86
N VAL A 74 -13.85 -4.69 3.34
CA VAL A 74 -14.07 -3.24 3.50
C VAL A 74 -13.06 -2.63 4.48
N THR A 75 -12.78 -3.30 5.59
CA THR A 75 -11.77 -2.86 6.57
C THR A 75 -10.38 -2.81 5.93
N MET A 76 -10.02 -3.85 5.19
CA MET A 76 -8.73 -3.95 4.48
C MET A 76 -8.55 -2.83 3.44
N LEU A 77 -9.60 -2.54 2.67
CA LEU A 77 -9.59 -1.44 1.69
C LEU A 77 -9.49 -0.06 2.36
N GLN A 78 -10.22 0.15 3.47
CA GLN A 78 -10.14 1.40 4.23
C GLN A 78 -8.74 1.60 4.84
N MET A 79 -8.14 0.50 5.32
CA MET A 79 -6.78 0.49 5.82
C MET A 79 -5.78 0.89 4.73
N ALA A 80 -5.88 0.31 3.52
CA ALA A 80 -5.04 0.69 2.38
C ALA A 80 -5.15 2.19 2.04
N LYS A 81 -6.38 2.76 2.05
CA LYS A 81 -6.57 4.22 1.86
C LYS A 81 -5.86 5.04 2.94
N LYS A 82 -5.98 4.62 4.21
CA LYS A 82 -5.33 5.30 5.33
C LYS A 82 -3.81 5.21 5.21
N GLN A 83 -3.28 4.05 4.83
CA GLN A 83 -1.86 3.82 4.67
C GLN A 83 -1.25 4.69 3.56
N ILE A 84 -1.88 4.74 2.37
CA ILE A 84 -1.45 5.62 1.27
C ILE A 84 -1.41 7.08 1.73
N ARG A 85 -2.46 7.56 2.40
CA ARG A 85 -2.52 8.93 2.92
C ARG A 85 -1.44 9.18 3.96
N PHE A 86 -1.21 8.22 4.85
CA PHE A 86 -0.22 8.32 5.90
C PHE A 86 1.19 8.49 5.34
N TRP A 87 1.56 7.70 4.33
CA TRP A 87 2.86 7.81 3.69
C TRP A 87 3.04 9.15 2.95
N LEU A 88 2.00 9.59 2.23
CA LEU A 88 1.99 10.92 1.61
C LEU A 88 2.14 12.04 2.66
N THR A 89 1.50 11.92 3.82
CA THR A 89 1.63 12.87 4.93
C THR A 89 3.06 12.90 5.46
N ILE A 90 3.71 11.74 5.68
CA ILE A 90 5.12 11.68 6.11
C ILE A 90 6.01 12.44 5.13
N ILE A 91 5.89 12.14 3.83
CA ILE A 91 6.75 12.76 2.81
C ILE A 91 6.49 14.28 2.73
N LYS A 92 5.22 14.70 2.77
CA LYS A 92 4.86 16.11 2.73
C LYS A 92 5.34 16.88 3.96
N GLU A 93 5.19 16.32 5.15
CA GLU A 93 5.68 16.95 6.38
C GLU A 93 7.21 17.11 6.37
N ARG A 94 7.95 16.17 5.79
CA ARG A 94 9.39 16.31 5.60
C ARG A 94 9.73 17.46 4.66
N GLN A 95 9.02 17.56 3.52
CA GLN A 95 9.17 18.66 2.57
C GLN A 95 8.87 20.02 3.22
N ASP A 96 7.74 20.14 3.94
CA ASP A 96 7.32 21.37 4.61
C ASP A 96 8.32 21.83 5.70
N LYS A 97 8.99 20.87 6.35
CA LYS A 97 10.02 21.12 7.37
C LYS A 97 11.43 21.33 6.77
N GLY A 98 11.59 21.25 5.45
CA GLY A 98 12.90 21.34 4.79
C GLY A 98 13.85 20.21 5.16
N LEU A 99 13.32 19.04 5.54
CA LEU A 99 14.12 17.85 5.84
C LEU A 99 14.58 17.18 4.54
N ASN A 100 15.61 16.33 4.66
CA ASN A 100 16.10 15.54 3.55
C ASN A 100 14.97 14.66 2.96
N LEU A 101 14.87 14.56 1.64
CA LEU A 101 13.91 13.68 0.96
C LEU A 101 14.58 12.40 0.43
N ASP A 102 15.67 12.00 1.09
CA ASP A 102 16.35 10.73 0.83
C ASP A 102 15.42 9.54 1.08
N GLU A 103 15.47 8.59 0.16
CA GLU A 103 14.58 7.44 0.13
C GLU A 103 14.82 6.49 1.32
N GLU A 104 16.07 6.35 1.80
CA GLU A 104 16.40 5.54 2.97
C GLU A 104 15.84 6.17 4.25
N GLU A 105 15.97 7.49 4.41
CA GLU A 105 15.45 8.19 5.58
C GLU A 105 13.91 8.10 5.65
N ILE A 106 13.23 8.28 4.51
CA ILE A 106 11.77 8.15 4.43
C ILE A 106 11.35 6.69 4.70
N PHE A 107 12.08 5.72 4.13
CA PHE A 107 11.85 4.30 4.38
C PHE A 107 11.95 3.97 5.87
N ALA A 108 13.01 4.41 6.54
CA ALA A 108 13.22 4.19 7.96
C ALA A 108 12.11 4.82 8.82
N GLU A 109 11.68 6.03 8.47
CA GLU A 109 10.58 6.71 9.17
C GLU A 109 9.23 6.00 8.98
N ILE A 110 8.92 5.56 7.76
CA ILE A 110 7.72 4.78 7.47
C ILE A 110 7.74 3.46 8.23
N LEU A 111 8.86 2.73 8.19
CA LEU A 111 9.01 1.46 8.89
C LEU A 111 8.82 1.60 10.41
N ALA A 112 9.28 2.71 10.98
CA ALA A 112 9.14 3.00 12.41
C ALA A 112 7.72 3.42 12.82
N LYS A 113 6.96 4.07 11.92
CA LYS A 113 5.67 4.69 12.26
C LYS A 113 4.44 3.92 11.75
N ASP A 114 4.57 3.13 10.69
CA ASP A 114 3.45 2.40 10.11
C ASP A 114 3.27 1.03 10.79
N SER A 115 2.24 0.92 11.63
CA SER A 115 1.91 -0.32 12.34
C SER A 115 1.66 -1.53 11.43
N HIS A 116 1.28 -1.32 10.16
CA HIS A 116 1.06 -2.39 9.19
C HIS A 116 2.36 -3.02 8.67
N LEU A 117 3.51 -2.38 8.94
CA LEU A 117 4.84 -2.90 8.69
C LEU A 117 5.51 -3.46 9.95
N SER A 118 4.82 -3.52 11.09
CA SER A 118 5.41 -3.92 12.38
C SER A 118 6.04 -5.31 12.39
N THR A 119 5.58 -6.21 11.50
CA THR A 119 6.13 -7.56 11.37
C THR A 119 7.19 -7.69 10.29
N PHE A 120 7.65 -6.58 9.70
CA PHE A 120 8.68 -6.58 8.64
C PHE A 120 9.93 -7.37 9.03
N HIS A 121 10.43 -7.19 10.26
CA HIS A 121 11.61 -7.89 10.77
C HIS A 121 11.39 -9.38 11.04
N GLN A 122 10.14 -9.86 11.03
CA GLN A 122 9.77 -11.27 11.17
C GLN A 122 9.69 -12.00 9.82
N LEU A 123 9.76 -11.26 8.70
CA LEU A 123 9.79 -11.86 7.37
C LEU A 123 11.14 -12.57 7.11
N GLU A 124 11.15 -13.54 6.21
CA GLU A 124 12.40 -14.19 5.79
C GLU A 124 13.35 -13.17 5.12
N SER A 125 14.66 -13.42 5.20
CA SER A 125 15.68 -12.43 4.79
C SER A 125 15.63 -12.05 3.30
N ASP A 126 15.25 -12.98 2.43
CA ASP A 126 15.03 -12.77 1.01
C ASP A 126 13.75 -11.95 0.75
N ILE A 127 12.68 -12.22 1.50
CA ILE A 127 11.44 -11.45 1.49
C ILE A 127 11.72 -10.02 1.96
N GLN A 128 12.44 -9.82 3.06
CA GLN A 128 12.79 -8.48 3.55
C GLN A 128 13.51 -7.67 2.47
N LYS A 129 14.52 -8.23 1.79
CA LYS A 129 15.24 -7.56 0.69
C LYS A 129 14.30 -7.13 -0.44
N ARG A 130 13.39 -8.02 -0.83
CA ARG A 130 12.37 -7.75 -1.85
C ARG A 130 11.43 -6.63 -1.41
N GLU A 131 11.00 -6.66 -0.15
CA GLU A 131 10.06 -5.70 0.40
C GLU A 131 10.69 -4.30 0.56
N VAL A 132 11.96 -4.21 0.95
CA VAL A 132 12.71 -2.93 0.93
C VAL A 132 12.65 -2.30 -0.46
N TYR A 133 12.94 -3.07 -1.51
CA TYR A 133 12.90 -2.57 -2.88
C TYR A 133 11.51 -2.03 -3.26
N PHE A 134 10.43 -2.76 -2.95
CA PHE A 134 9.08 -2.33 -3.33
C PHE A 134 8.52 -1.20 -2.47
N ILE A 135 8.88 -1.10 -1.19
CA ILE A 135 8.53 0.06 -0.37
C ILE A 135 9.21 1.30 -0.93
N LYS A 136 10.50 1.21 -1.24
CA LYS A 136 11.27 2.30 -1.87
C LYS A 136 10.67 2.73 -3.20
N ASN A 137 10.33 1.77 -4.08
CA ASN A 137 9.64 2.08 -5.32
C ASN A 137 8.29 2.80 -5.11
N SER A 138 7.57 2.45 -4.04
CA SER A 138 6.33 3.13 -3.66
C SER A 138 6.58 4.56 -3.15
N ILE A 139 7.62 4.76 -2.34
CA ILE A 139 8.09 6.07 -1.88
C ILE A 139 8.47 6.95 -3.07
N LYS A 140 9.25 6.42 -4.02
CA LYS A 140 9.64 7.11 -5.24
C LYS A 140 8.42 7.59 -6.04
N GLY A 141 7.42 6.73 -6.22
CA GLY A 141 6.16 7.11 -6.88
C GLY A 141 5.46 8.29 -6.18
N MET A 142 5.44 8.29 -4.85
CA MET A 142 4.86 9.38 -4.05
C MET A 142 5.69 10.67 -4.12
N LEU A 143 7.02 10.58 -4.06
CA LEU A 143 7.93 11.72 -4.21
C LEU A 143 7.76 12.39 -5.57
N GLU A 144 7.72 11.59 -6.65
CA GLU A 144 7.48 12.11 -8.00
C GLU A 144 6.11 12.76 -8.16
N PHE A 145 5.10 12.34 -7.39
CA PHE A 145 3.81 13.04 -7.36
C PHE A 145 3.90 14.38 -6.62
N ILE A 146 4.56 14.41 -5.46
CA ILE A 146 4.67 15.60 -4.61
C ILE A 146 5.53 16.70 -5.24
N ASN A 147 6.53 16.33 -6.06
CA ASN A 147 7.44 17.26 -6.73
C ASN A 147 6.91 17.82 -8.07
N ARG A 148 5.68 17.45 -8.48
CA ARG A 148 5.01 18.03 -9.66
C ARG A 148 4.32 19.34 -9.32
#